data_AF-A0A949Q409-F1
#
_entry.id   AF-A0A949Q409-F1
#
_cell.length_a   1.000
_cell.length_b   1.000
_cell.length_c   1.000
_cell.angle_alpha   90.00
_cell.angle_beta   90.00
_cell.angle_gamma   90.00
#
_symmetry.space_group_name_H-M   'P 1'
#
loop_
_entity.id
_entity.type
_entity.pdbx_description
1 polymer ?
#
loop_
_entity_poly.entity_id
_entity_poly.type
_entity_poly.pdbx_seq_one_letter_code
_entity_poly.pdbx_strand_id
1 'polypeptide(L)'
;MSKRIKSKRDLPKEFDLKKYEKLESLSDKDLFRQLYWRMDWKDKNCGEELATYFLEYGCEVPLFDHDPFGEIKVEPSDGYYEQFKGGREFVEKYQRHTKNKNRLSVGYGIGVLSRMEVMHFSQGVDCKGDRKGKPFYIPDEEVSELLKDDITNHGKLVSYASDPVSLIMEGGSLYISLDLNVPDEILISDMKNLLPKWRGELGIEAEEIKINNSWPVIRKKIIEYNVLPYIDLHSWANIKAVSIPGGVLAVSLFPDGDKEQFAIAQTIRPFIDRLMTYESLEKIKREISK
;
A
#
# COMPACT_ATOMS: atom_id res chain seq x y z
N MET A 1 12.01 6.34 -28.64
CA MET A 1 13.36 6.07 -28.09
C MET A 1 13.56 6.97 -26.89
N SER A 2 13.93 6.44 -25.72
CA SER A 2 14.21 7.26 -24.52
C SER A 2 15.52 8.05 -24.70
N LYS A 3 15.51 9.34 -24.37
CA LYS A 3 16.70 10.19 -24.42
C LYS A 3 17.69 9.74 -23.33
N ARG A 4 18.97 9.61 -23.66
CA ARG A 4 20.01 9.14 -22.73
C ARG A 4 20.84 10.32 -22.20
N ILE A 5 20.97 10.41 -20.88
CA ILE A 5 21.83 11.37 -20.17
C ILE A 5 23.30 11.03 -20.48
N LYS A 6 24.13 12.03 -20.79
CA LYS A 6 25.52 11.81 -21.21
C LYS A 6 26.52 12.09 -20.08
N SER A 7 26.19 13.03 -19.19
CA SER A 7 27.05 13.46 -18.11
C SER A 7 26.27 13.94 -16.90
N LYS A 8 26.95 14.13 -15.76
CA LYS A 8 26.38 14.74 -14.54
C LYS A 8 25.78 16.13 -14.80
N ARG A 9 26.30 16.86 -15.79
CA ARG A 9 25.79 18.21 -16.17
C ARG A 9 24.42 18.17 -16.84
N ASP A 10 24.00 17.00 -17.32
CA ASP A 10 22.70 16.82 -17.96
C ASP A 10 21.60 16.40 -16.95
N LEU A 11 21.95 16.23 -15.67
CA LEU A 11 21.00 15.99 -14.59
C LEU A 11 20.23 17.29 -14.25
N PRO A 12 19.08 17.19 -13.56
CA PRO A 12 18.35 18.38 -13.08
C PRO A 12 19.24 19.28 -12.25
N LYS A 13 19.10 20.59 -12.45
CA LYS A 13 19.83 21.60 -11.67
C LYS A 13 19.46 21.54 -10.18
N GLU A 14 18.30 20.98 -9.88
CA GLU A 14 17.77 20.77 -8.55
C GLU A 14 18.51 19.65 -7.80
N PHE A 15 19.16 18.71 -8.51
CA PHE A 15 19.91 17.63 -7.87
C PHE A 15 21.20 18.14 -7.23
N ASP A 16 21.24 18.09 -5.90
CA ASP A 16 22.43 18.36 -5.09
C ASP A 16 22.50 17.37 -3.94
N LEU A 17 23.60 16.61 -3.86
CA LEU A 17 23.83 15.64 -2.78
C LEU A 17 23.82 16.29 -1.39
N LYS A 18 24.18 17.58 -1.27
CA LYS A 18 24.16 18.29 0.02
C LYS A 18 22.78 18.33 0.65
N LYS A 19 21.72 18.30 -0.17
CA LYS A 19 20.33 18.25 0.31
C LYS A 19 19.98 16.94 1.02
N TYR A 20 20.86 15.95 0.99
CA TYR A 20 20.65 14.64 1.60
C TYR A 20 21.61 14.38 2.78
N GLU A 21 22.56 15.27 3.07
CA GLU A 21 23.55 15.08 4.15
C GLU A 21 22.90 14.97 5.53
N LYS A 22 21.76 15.65 5.76
CA LYS A 22 21.07 15.60 7.06
C LYS A 22 20.31 14.30 7.31
N LEU A 23 20.23 13.37 6.34
CA LEU A 23 19.54 12.09 6.53
C LEU A 23 20.06 11.29 7.72
N GLU A 24 21.36 11.36 8.00
CA GLU A 24 21.97 10.68 9.13
C GLU A 24 21.44 11.18 10.48
N SER A 25 21.13 12.48 10.56
CA SER A 25 20.61 13.14 11.77
C SER A 25 19.11 13.00 11.99
N LEU A 26 18.35 12.52 10.99
CA LEU A 26 16.89 12.35 11.13
C LEU A 26 16.55 11.28 12.16
N SER A 27 15.44 11.45 12.87
CA SER A 27 14.89 10.37 13.69
C SER A 27 14.54 9.15 12.83
N ASP A 28 14.30 8.00 13.46
CA ASP A 28 13.89 6.79 12.75
C ASP A 28 12.55 6.98 12.02
N LYS A 29 11.59 7.65 12.67
CA LYS A 29 10.30 7.97 12.07
C LYS A 29 10.43 8.97 10.93
N ASP A 30 11.28 9.98 11.05
CA ASP A 30 11.45 10.98 9.98
C ASP A 30 12.18 10.42 8.77
N LEU A 31 13.21 9.58 8.97
CA LEU A 31 13.84 8.87 7.86
C LEU A 31 12.84 7.91 7.19
N PHE A 32 12.01 7.22 7.97
CA PHE A 32 10.96 6.36 7.41
C PHE A 32 9.93 7.16 6.61
N ARG A 33 9.50 8.35 7.08
CA ARG A 33 8.61 9.25 6.33
C ARG A 33 9.19 9.60 4.96
N GLN A 34 10.48 9.93 4.90
CA GLN A 34 11.15 10.24 3.64
C GLN A 34 11.14 9.06 2.65
N LEU A 35 11.25 7.81 3.13
CA LEU A 35 11.08 6.62 2.29
C LEU A 35 9.62 6.44 1.86
N TYR A 36 8.70 6.52 2.82
CA TYR A 36 7.29 6.23 2.61
C TYR A 36 6.68 7.14 1.55
N TRP A 37 6.98 8.45 1.57
CA TRP A 37 6.50 9.40 0.57
C TRP A 37 7.08 9.18 -0.84
N ARG A 38 8.09 8.31 -0.98
CA ARG A 38 8.69 7.92 -2.26
C ARG A 38 8.36 6.48 -2.65
N MET A 39 7.37 5.87 -2.01
CA MET A 39 7.01 4.47 -2.28
C MET A 39 6.67 4.22 -3.75
N ASP A 40 6.05 5.19 -4.41
CA ASP A 40 5.63 5.10 -5.82
C ASP A 40 6.70 5.64 -6.79
N TRP A 41 8.00 5.58 -6.44
CA TRP A 41 9.08 6.14 -7.27
C TRP A 41 9.23 5.56 -8.69
N LYS A 42 8.56 4.44 -8.97
CA LYS A 42 8.49 3.82 -10.31
C LYS A 42 7.25 4.23 -11.09
N ASP A 43 6.30 4.91 -10.46
CA ASP A 43 5.09 5.38 -11.13
C ASP A 43 5.45 6.47 -12.15
N LYS A 44 4.86 6.33 -13.35
CA LYS A 44 5.04 7.25 -14.48
C LYS A 44 3.88 8.23 -14.61
N ASN A 45 2.82 8.06 -13.81
CA ASN A 45 1.61 8.86 -13.89
C ASN A 45 1.71 10.18 -13.09
N CYS A 46 2.84 10.45 -12.45
CA CYS A 46 3.10 11.71 -11.80
C CYS A 46 3.24 12.83 -12.85
N GLY A 47 2.58 13.97 -12.60
CA GLY A 47 2.59 15.11 -13.51
C GLY A 47 4.01 15.62 -13.78
N GLU A 48 4.25 16.10 -15.01
CA GLU A 48 5.58 16.53 -15.45
C GLU A 48 6.13 17.71 -14.63
N GLU A 49 5.24 18.48 -14.01
CA GLU A 49 5.49 19.59 -13.09
C GLU A 49 6.06 19.13 -11.74
N LEU A 50 5.82 17.89 -11.33
CA LEU A 50 6.36 17.30 -10.10
C LEU A 50 7.65 16.51 -10.33
N ALA A 51 8.17 16.48 -11.57
CA ALA A 51 9.33 15.69 -11.94
C ALA A 51 10.59 15.97 -11.11
N THR A 52 10.75 17.21 -10.64
CA THR A 52 11.89 17.65 -9.82
C THR A 52 11.55 17.81 -8.34
N TYR A 53 10.30 17.57 -7.94
CA TYR A 53 9.80 17.86 -6.58
C TYR A 53 10.73 17.28 -5.49
N PHE A 54 10.99 15.97 -5.52
CA PHE A 54 11.86 15.37 -4.49
C PHE A 54 13.31 15.84 -4.56
N LEU A 55 13.82 16.17 -5.75
CA LEU A 55 15.18 16.71 -5.95
C LEU A 55 15.30 18.13 -5.38
N GLU A 56 14.23 18.92 -5.42
CA GLU A 56 14.19 20.27 -4.87
C GLU A 56 14.40 20.26 -3.37
N TYR A 57 13.76 19.32 -2.67
CA TYR A 57 13.75 19.26 -1.20
C TYR A 57 14.75 18.29 -0.57
N GLY A 58 15.19 17.24 -1.27
CA GLY A 58 16.11 16.24 -0.74
C GLY A 58 15.59 15.55 0.53
N CYS A 59 16.25 15.73 1.66
CA CYS A 59 15.81 15.17 2.95
C CYS A 59 14.74 15.99 3.70
N GLU A 60 14.40 17.18 3.19
CA GLU A 60 13.44 18.10 3.81
C GLU A 60 12.14 18.16 3.00
N VAL A 61 11.70 17.03 2.43
CA VAL A 61 10.42 16.96 1.72
C VAL A 61 9.32 17.41 2.67
N PRO A 62 8.53 18.45 2.31
CA PRO A 62 7.38 18.88 3.10
C PRO A 62 6.43 17.69 3.32
N LEU A 63 5.67 17.72 4.41
CA LEU A 63 4.70 16.66 4.66
C LEU A 63 3.80 16.44 3.45
N PHE A 64 3.95 15.27 2.86
CA PHE A 64 3.04 14.76 1.85
C PHE A 64 1.78 14.24 2.55
N ASP A 65 0.64 14.25 1.83
CA ASP A 65 -0.75 14.28 2.32
C ASP A 65 -1.11 13.35 3.51
N HIS A 66 -0.30 12.31 3.79
CA HIS A 66 -0.47 11.39 4.90
C HIS A 66 0.83 11.10 5.68
N ASP A 67 0.82 11.29 7.00
CA ASP A 67 1.86 10.79 7.90
C ASP A 67 1.64 9.29 8.17
N PRO A 68 2.60 8.40 7.82
CA PRO A 68 2.46 6.96 8.07
C PRO A 68 2.22 6.62 9.54
N PHE A 69 2.68 7.46 10.48
CA PHE A 69 2.49 7.23 11.92
C PHE A 69 1.28 7.94 12.52
N GLY A 70 0.62 8.82 11.76
CA GLY A 70 -0.54 9.61 12.23
C GLY A 70 -0.23 10.58 13.38
N GLU A 71 1.04 10.90 13.62
CA GLU A 71 1.52 11.79 14.68
C GLU A 71 1.48 13.25 14.23
N ILE A 72 1.76 13.49 12.95
CA ILE A 72 1.76 14.82 12.37
C ILE A 72 0.42 15.08 11.70
N LYS A 73 -0.29 16.08 12.22
CA LYS A 73 -1.55 16.57 11.63
C LYS A 73 -1.24 17.72 10.70
N VAL A 74 -1.45 17.52 9.41
CA VAL A 74 -1.38 18.59 8.42
C VAL A 74 -2.74 19.26 8.37
N GLU A 75 -2.79 20.58 8.59
CA GLU A 75 -4.00 21.33 8.29
C GLU A 75 -4.14 21.44 6.78
N PRO A 76 -5.30 21.06 6.19
CA PRO A 76 -5.50 21.20 4.76
C PRO A 76 -5.36 22.66 4.35
N SER A 77 -4.63 22.91 3.26
CA SER A 77 -4.50 24.26 2.69
C SER A 77 -5.85 24.79 2.19
N ASP A 78 -5.96 26.10 1.96
CA ASP A 78 -7.19 26.69 1.41
C ASP A 78 -7.59 26.06 0.06
N GLY A 79 -6.61 25.74 -0.78
CA GLY A 79 -6.82 25.06 -2.06
C GLY A 79 -7.47 23.68 -1.94
N TYR A 80 -7.24 22.94 -0.84
CA TYR A 80 -7.95 21.69 -0.57
C TYR A 80 -9.46 21.91 -0.40
N TYR A 81 -9.88 23.03 0.18
CA TYR A 81 -11.31 23.30 0.35
C TYR A 81 -11.95 23.82 -0.94
N GLU A 82 -11.20 24.57 -1.74
CA GLU A 82 -11.67 25.16 -3.00
C GLU A 82 -12.04 24.12 -4.07
N GLN A 83 -11.47 22.90 -4.01
CA GLN A 83 -11.83 21.81 -4.93
C GLN A 83 -13.27 21.30 -4.72
N PHE A 84 -13.88 21.56 -3.56
CA PHE A 84 -15.24 21.13 -3.24
C PHE A 84 -16.24 22.24 -3.50
N LYS A 85 -17.32 21.93 -4.22
CA LYS A 85 -18.44 22.86 -4.40
C LYS A 85 -19.07 23.20 -3.03
N GLY A 86 -18.90 24.44 -2.58
CA GLY A 86 -19.31 24.90 -1.24
C GLY A 86 -18.15 25.14 -0.27
N GLY A 87 -16.90 24.93 -0.70
CA GLY A 87 -15.70 25.33 0.02
C GLY A 87 -15.57 24.68 1.41
N ARG A 88 -14.93 25.42 2.32
CA ARG A 88 -14.65 24.96 3.70
C ARG A 88 -15.91 24.56 4.47
N GLU A 89 -16.99 25.34 4.36
CA GLU A 89 -18.22 25.07 5.09
C GLU A 89 -18.85 23.72 4.71
N PHE A 90 -18.87 23.39 3.41
CA PHE A 90 -19.33 22.08 2.95
C PHE A 90 -18.50 20.95 3.55
N VAL A 91 -17.17 21.07 3.46
CA VAL A 91 -16.24 20.04 3.96
C VAL A 91 -16.38 19.86 5.46
N GLU A 92 -16.47 20.93 6.23
CA GLU A 92 -16.65 20.87 7.68
C GLU A 92 -17.98 20.20 8.06
N LYS A 93 -19.06 20.52 7.35
CA LYS A 93 -20.37 19.89 7.55
C LYS A 93 -20.32 18.40 7.20
N TYR A 94 -19.70 18.04 6.09
CA TYR A 94 -19.48 16.65 5.69
C TYR A 94 -18.67 15.88 6.73
N GLN A 95 -17.54 16.43 7.17
CA GLN A 95 -16.68 15.83 8.21
C GLN A 95 -17.40 15.68 9.55
N ARG A 96 -18.35 16.55 9.89
CA ARG A 96 -19.15 16.41 11.11
C ARG A 96 -19.94 15.10 11.12
N HIS A 97 -20.47 14.68 9.98
CA HIS A 97 -21.18 13.40 9.85
C HIS A 97 -20.22 12.21 9.99
N THR A 98 -18.98 12.33 9.54
CA THR A 98 -18.00 11.23 9.59
C THR A 98 -17.31 11.10 10.96
N LYS A 99 -17.23 12.18 11.75
CA LYS A 99 -16.62 12.16 13.10
C LYS A 99 -17.34 11.25 14.10
N ASN A 100 -18.68 11.21 14.05
CA ASN A 100 -19.50 10.47 15.01
C ASN A 100 -19.94 9.09 14.50
N LYS A 101 -19.27 8.54 13.48
CA LYS A 101 -19.62 7.21 12.96
C LYS A 101 -19.15 6.10 13.90
N ASN A 102 -19.98 5.06 14.03
CA ASN A 102 -19.56 3.81 14.68
C ASN A 102 -18.37 3.22 13.91
N ARG A 103 -17.31 2.85 14.62
CA ARG A 103 -16.08 2.32 14.03
C ARG A 103 -15.43 1.31 14.96
N LEU A 104 -14.80 0.30 14.35
CA LEU A 104 -13.80 -0.53 14.99
C LEU A 104 -12.42 -0.15 14.44
N SER A 105 -11.38 -0.45 15.20
CA SER A 105 -10.00 -0.30 14.74
C SER A 105 -9.72 -1.29 13.60
N VAL A 106 -8.90 -0.88 12.64
CA VAL A 106 -8.48 -1.66 11.47
C VAL A 106 -6.95 -1.69 11.41
N GLY A 107 -6.40 -2.57 10.58
CA GLY A 107 -4.94 -2.70 10.37
C GLY A 107 -4.58 -2.97 8.92
N TYR A 108 -3.28 -3.07 8.60
CA TYR A 108 -2.83 -3.44 7.26
C TYR A 108 -3.33 -4.85 6.91
N GLY A 109 -4.19 -4.91 5.89
CA GLY A 109 -4.86 -6.15 5.47
C GLY A 109 -5.98 -6.63 6.41
N ILE A 110 -6.39 -5.85 7.41
CA ILE A 110 -7.47 -6.21 8.36
C ILE A 110 -8.55 -5.14 8.31
N GLY A 111 -9.68 -5.47 7.69
CA GLY A 111 -10.88 -4.61 7.60
C GLY A 111 -12.05 -5.15 8.43
N VAL A 112 -13.19 -4.50 8.30
CA VAL A 112 -14.48 -4.94 8.87
C VAL A 112 -15.47 -5.17 7.74
N LEU A 113 -16.44 -6.07 7.95
CA LEU A 113 -17.61 -6.14 7.07
C LEU A 113 -18.45 -4.87 7.26
N SER A 114 -18.34 -3.96 6.30
CA SER A 114 -19.03 -2.68 6.28
C SER A 114 -20.44 -2.83 5.71
N ARG A 115 -21.33 -1.89 6.06
CA ARG A 115 -22.65 -1.80 5.44
C ARG A 115 -22.58 -1.67 3.92
N MET A 116 -21.55 -0.99 3.40
CA MET A 116 -21.35 -0.81 1.96
C MET A 116 -21.08 -2.15 1.26
N GLU A 117 -20.25 -3.01 1.85
CA GLU A 117 -19.98 -4.34 1.31
C GLU A 117 -21.23 -5.23 1.36
N VAL A 118 -21.99 -5.20 2.46
CA VAL A 118 -23.27 -5.93 2.55
C VAL A 118 -24.26 -5.47 1.46
N MET A 119 -24.38 -4.15 1.25
CA MET A 119 -25.22 -3.61 0.18
C MET A 119 -24.74 -4.08 -1.20
N HIS A 120 -23.43 -4.06 -1.43
CA HIS A 120 -22.83 -4.55 -2.67
C HIS A 120 -23.16 -6.03 -2.92
N PHE A 121 -22.96 -6.90 -1.92
CA PHE A 121 -23.31 -8.32 -2.03
C PHE A 121 -24.80 -8.53 -2.28
N SER A 122 -25.67 -7.82 -1.55
CA SER A 122 -27.12 -7.98 -1.69
C SER A 122 -27.67 -7.67 -3.09
N GLN A 123 -26.96 -6.86 -3.88
CA GLN A 123 -27.30 -6.51 -5.26
C GLN A 123 -26.53 -7.33 -6.29
N GLY A 124 -25.58 -8.15 -5.83
CA GLY A 124 -24.75 -9.00 -6.66
C GLY A 124 -25.43 -10.31 -7.06
N VAL A 125 -24.69 -11.07 -7.86
CA VAL A 125 -25.03 -12.44 -8.25
C VAL A 125 -23.91 -13.36 -7.87
N ASP A 126 -24.23 -14.63 -7.63
CA ASP A 126 -23.23 -15.65 -7.33
C ASP A 126 -22.31 -15.83 -8.56
N CYS A 127 -21.01 -15.66 -8.38
CA CYS A 127 -20.01 -15.80 -9.44
C CYS A 127 -19.52 -17.24 -9.59
N LYS A 128 -19.62 -18.03 -8.51
CA LYS A 128 -19.19 -19.44 -8.42
C LYS A 128 -20.25 -20.28 -7.69
N GLY A 129 -20.01 -21.59 -7.62
CA GLY A 129 -20.92 -22.55 -6.97
C GLY A 129 -22.14 -22.91 -7.82
N ASP A 130 -23.02 -23.72 -7.24
CA ASP A 130 -24.20 -24.29 -7.91
C ASP A 130 -25.25 -23.24 -8.29
N ARG A 131 -25.28 -22.11 -7.58
CA ARG A 131 -26.17 -20.99 -7.83
C ARG A 131 -25.58 -19.91 -8.74
N LYS A 132 -24.46 -20.19 -9.42
CA LYS A 132 -23.80 -19.23 -10.32
C LYS A 132 -24.79 -18.54 -11.27
N GLY A 133 -24.76 -17.20 -11.26
CA GLY A 133 -25.62 -16.32 -12.05
C GLY A 133 -26.97 -16.01 -11.42
N LYS A 134 -27.30 -16.58 -10.25
CA LYS A 134 -28.49 -16.23 -9.46
C LYS A 134 -28.19 -15.07 -8.53
N PRO A 135 -29.21 -14.31 -8.08
CA PRO A 135 -29.03 -13.30 -7.04
C PRO A 135 -28.37 -13.89 -5.80
N PHE A 136 -27.49 -13.10 -5.17
CA PHE A 136 -26.82 -13.47 -3.93
C PHE A 136 -27.82 -13.85 -2.84
N TYR A 137 -28.88 -13.04 -2.66
CA TYR A 137 -29.99 -13.42 -1.81
C TYR A 137 -30.80 -14.55 -2.46
N ILE A 138 -31.31 -15.48 -1.66
CA ILE A 138 -32.20 -16.55 -2.14
C ILE A 138 -33.63 -16.01 -2.08
N PRO A 139 -34.33 -15.80 -3.22
CA PRO A 139 -35.70 -15.29 -3.21
C PRO A 139 -36.68 -16.33 -2.63
N ASP A 140 -37.75 -15.86 -2.00
CA ASP A 140 -38.80 -16.73 -1.43
C ASP A 140 -39.46 -17.62 -2.49
N GLU A 141 -39.53 -17.17 -3.74
CA GLU A 141 -40.03 -17.96 -4.86
C GLU A 141 -39.11 -19.16 -5.15
N GLU A 142 -37.79 -18.96 -5.13
CA GLU A 142 -36.81 -20.04 -5.34
C GLU A 142 -36.88 -21.06 -4.19
N VAL A 143 -37.01 -20.58 -2.95
CA VAL A 143 -37.21 -21.44 -1.78
C VAL A 143 -38.49 -22.27 -1.92
N SER A 144 -39.59 -21.63 -2.29
CA SER A 144 -40.90 -22.27 -2.45
C SER A 144 -40.88 -23.32 -3.56
N GLU A 145 -40.24 -23.03 -4.69
CA GLU A 145 -40.08 -23.96 -5.81
C GLU A 145 -39.22 -25.17 -5.43
N LEU A 146 -38.08 -24.96 -4.75
CA LEU A 146 -37.19 -26.04 -4.32
C LEU A 146 -37.88 -27.03 -3.38
N LEU A 147 -38.74 -26.54 -2.48
CA LEU A 147 -39.38 -27.33 -1.44
C LEU A 147 -40.75 -27.91 -1.86
N LYS A 148 -41.27 -27.53 -3.02
CA LYS A 148 -42.65 -27.83 -3.44
C LYS A 148 -42.98 -29.33 -3.47
N ASP A 149 -42.06 -30.13 -4.01
CA ASP A 149 -42.32 -31.53 -4.35
C ASP A 149 -41.46 -32.53 -3.54
N ASP A 150 -40.32 -32.09 -3.00
CA ASP A 150 -39.40 -32.95 -2.24
C ASP A 150 -38.74 -32.19 -1.09
N ILE A 151 -39.13 -32.53 0.14
CA ILE A 151 -38.60 -31.91 1.36
C ILE A 151 -37.11 -32.18 1.57
N THR A 152 -36.53 -33.20 0.93
CA THR A 152 -35.09 -33.47 1.01
C THR A 152 -34.25 -32.40 0.32
N ASN A 153 -34.86 -31.60 -0.58
CA ASN A 153 -34.25 -30.39 -1.14
C ASN A 153 -33.97 -29.32 -0.09
N HIS A 154 -34.51 -29.44 1.13
CA HIS A 154 -34.07 -28.63 2.26
C HIS A 154 -32.55 -28.72 2.49
N GLY A 155 -31.95 -29.90 2.31
CA GLY A 155 -30.49 -30.04 2.40
C GLY A 155 -29.73 -29.22 1.35
N LYS A 156 -30.30 -29.10 0.15
CA LYS A 156 -29.77 -28.29 -0.94
C LYS A 156 -29.89 -26.80 -0.64
N LEU A 157 -31.03 -26.36 -0.11
CA LEU A 157 -31.22 -24.99 0.37
C LEU A 157 -30.23 -24.62 1.48
N VAL A 158 -30.02 -25.51 2.45
CA VAL A 158 -29.03 -25.31 3.52
C VAL A 158 -27.63 -25.18 2.95
N SER A 159 -27.26 -26.02 1.96
CA SER A 159 -25.96 -25.91 1.28
C SER A 159 -25.77 -24.51 0.71
N TYR A 160 -26.75 -24.02 -0.06
CA TYR A 160 -26.72 -22.68 -0.66
C TYR A 160 -26.59 -21.57 0.36
N ALA A 161 -27.38 -21.65 1.44
CA ALA A 161 -27.34 -20.64 2.50
C ALA A 161 -26.06 -20.69 3.35
N SER A 162 -25.33 -21.80 3.32
CA SER A 162 -24.11 -22.01 4.08
C SER A 162 -22.82 -21.71 3.30
N ASP A 163 -22.93 -21.41 2.00
CA ASP A 163 -21.77 -21.10 1.18
C ASP A 163 -21.02 -19.87 1.73
N PRO A 164 -19.68 -19.95 1.90
CA PRO A 164 -18.92 -18.78 2.30
C PRO A 164 -19.00 -17.68 1.25
N VAL A 165 -19.45 -16.48 1.64
CA VAL A 165 -19.58 -15.32 0.76
C VAL A 165 -18.31 -15.08 -0.07
N SER A 166 -17.14 -15.23 0.56
CA SER A 166 -15.82 -15.04 -0.07
C SER A 166 -15.49 -16.06 -1.17
N LEU A 167 -16.20 -17.20 -1.24
CA LEU A 167 -16.03 -18.21 -2.29
C LEU A 167 -17.00 -18.03 -3.45
N ILE A 168 -18.21 -17.53 -3.18
CA ILE A 168 -19.26 -17.36 -4.20
C ILE A 168 -19.23 -15.98 -4.87
N MET A 169 -18.77 -14.94 -4.16
CA MET A 169 -18.61 -13.60 -4.71
C MET A 169 -17.20 -13.41 -5.30
N GLU A 170 -17.07 -12.58 -6.34
CA GLU A 170 -15.78 -12.04 -6.76
C GLU A 170 -15.32 -10.93 -5.80
N GLY A 171 -14.12 -11.07 -5.25
CA GLY A 171 -13.52 -10.09 -4.34
C GLY A 171 -12.28 -10.66 -3.65
N GLY A 172 -11.30 -9.79 -3.35
CA GLY A 172 -10.03 -10.21 -2.73
C GLY A 172 -10.07 -10.36 -1.20
N SER A 173 -11.23 -10.16 -0.57
CA SER A 173 -11.38 -10.14 0.90
C SER A 173 -12.01 -11.43 1.41
N LEU A 174 -11.45 -11.98 2.49
CA LEU A 174 -12.07 -13.04 3.27
C LEU A 174 -12.89 -12.42 4.42
N TYR A 175 -14.18 -12.71 4.48
CA TYR A 175 -15.04 -12.38 5.62
C TYR A 175 -15.19 -13.59 6.55
N ILE A 176 -14.88 -13.39 7.82
CA ILE A 176 -14.97 -14.40 8.87
C ILE A 176 -15.78 -13.90 10.06
N SER A 177 -16.37 -14.84 10.80
CA SER A 177 -16.90 -14.59 12.14
C SER A 177 -15.85 -14.96 13.17
N LEU A 178 -15.56 -14.04 14.10
CA LEU A 178 -14.64 -14.25 15.21
C LEU A 178 -15.41 -14.12 16.53
N ASP A 179 -15.36 -15.16 17.37
CA ASP A 179 -15.91 -15.10 18.72
C ASP A 179 -14.86 -14.52 19.68
N LEU A 180 -15.07 -13.27 20.10
CA LEU A 180 -14.16 -12.55 21.00
C LEU A 180 -14.18 -13.05 22.44
N ASN A 181 -15.06 -14.01 22.79
CA ASN A 181 -15.01 -14.67 24.09
C ASN A 181 -13.94 -15.77 24.14
N VAL A 182 -13.39 -16.18 22.99
CA VAL A 182 -12.30 -17.16 22.90
C VAL A 182 -10.97 -16.47 23.24
N PRO A 183 -10.09 -17.10 24.05
CA PRO A 183 -8.79 -16.54 24.39
C PRO A 183 -7.91 -16.20 23.17
N ASP A 184 -7.19 -15.08 23.25
CA ASP A 184 -6.30 -14.56 22.20
C ASP A 184 -5.28 -15.59 21.70
N GLU A 185 -4.69 -16.39 22.59
CA GLU A 185 -3.70 -17.41 22.21
C GLU A 185 -4.29 -18.47 21.27
N ILE A 186 -5.54 -18.87 21.51
CA ILE A 186 -6.27 -19.83 20.68
C ILE A 186 -6.59 -19.19 19.33
N LEU A 187 -7.17 -17.98 19.34
CA LEU A 187 -7.48 -17.25 18.10
C LEU A 187 -6.24 -17.03 17.23
N ILE A 188 -5.12 -16.62 17.81
CA ILE A 188 -3.85 -16.42 17.08
C ILE A 188 -3.31 -17.74 16.54
N SER A 189 -3.40 -18.83 17.31
CA SER A 189 -2.98 -20.17 16.87
C SER A 189 -3.80 -20.64 15.67
N ASP A 190 -5.13 -20.56 15.77
CA ASP A 190 -6.03 -20.98 14.70
C ASP A 190 -5.85 -20.11 13.45
N MET A 191 -5.73 -18.80 13.60
CA MET A 191 -5.45 -17.90 12.47
C MET A 191 -4.14 -18.27 11.77
N LYS A 192 -3.06 -18.58 12.51
CA LYS A 192 -1.79 -19.03 11.89
C LYS A 192 -1.96 -20.32 11.08
N ASN A 193 -2.79 -21.25 11.57
CA ASN A 193 -3.04 -22.53 10.91
C ASN A 193 -3.99 -22.42 9.71
N LEU A 194 -4.94 -21.49 9.75
CA LEU A 194 -6.00 -21.34 8.75
C LEU A 194 -5.60 -20.44 7.59
N LEU A 195 -4.84 -19.36 7.83
CA LEU A 195 -4.37 -18.45 6.79
C LEU A 195 -3.77 -19.12 5.55
N PRO A 196 -2.83 -20.11 5.65
CA PRO A 196 -2.32 -20.78 4.47
C PRO A 196 -3.36 -21.65 3.76
N LYS A 197 -4.33 -22.24 4.49
CA LYS A 197 -5.40 -23.06 3.91
C LYS A 197 -6.38 -22.20 3.12
N TRP A 198 -6.87 -21.12 3.73
CA TRP A 198 -7.77 -20.17 3.08
C TRP A 198 -7.16 -19.54 1.84
N ARG A 199 -5.85 -19.24 1.86
CA ARG A 199 -5.13 -18.79 0.66
C ARG A 199 -5.16 -19.83 -0.47
N GLY A 200 -4.90 -21.09 -0.15
CA GLY A 200 -5.00 -22.19 -1.12
C GLY A 200 -6.43 -22.37 -1.65
N GLU A 201 -7.44 -22.30 -0.79
CA GLU A 201 -8.86 -22.43 -1.13
C GLU A 201 -9.36 -21.27 -2.01
N LEU A 202 -8.88 -20.05 -1.76
CA LEU A 202 -9.23 -18.86 -2.53
C LEU A 202 -8.36 -18.67 -3.79
N GLY A 203 -7.26 -19.44 -3.92
CA GLY A 203 -6.28 -19.27 -4.99
C GLY A 203 -5.49 -17.96 -4.90
N ILE A 204 -5.21 -17.49 -3.67
CA ILE A 204 -4.49 -16.24 -3.40
C ILE A 204 -3.10 -16.56 -2.88
N GLU A 205 -2.07 -15.94 -3.47
CA GLU A 205 -0.71 -15.98 -2.93
C GLU A 205 -0.45 -14.76 -2.04
N ALA A 206 0.17 -14.99 -0.88
CA ALA A 206 0.61 -13.89 -0.04
C ALA A 206 1.92 -13.31 -0.59
N GLU A 207 1.99 -11.98 -0.65
CA GLU A 207 3.25 -11.29 -0.93
C GLU A 207 4.28 -11.58 0.16
N GLU A 208 5.49 -11.94 -0.27
CA GLU A 208 6.60 -12.20 0.64
C GLU A 208 7.26 -10.90 1.10
N ILE A 209 7.60 -10.84 2.38
CA ILE A 209 8.43 -9.74 2.88
C ILE A 209 9.86 -9.93 2.35
N LYS A 210 10.27 -9.07 1.42
CA LYS A 210 11.56 -9.20 0.71
C LYS A 210 12.75 -8.72 1.52
N ILE A 211 12.55 -8.11 2.70
CA ILE A 211 13.61 -7.60 3.57
C ILE A 211 13.53 -8.18 4.99
N ASN A 212 14.54 -8.96 5.37
CA ASN A 212 14.59 -9.63 6.67
C ASN A 212 15.49 -8.93 7.70
N ASN A 213 16.30 -7.95 7.29
CA ASN A 213 17.13 -7.17 8.21
C ASN A 213 16.29 -6.36 9.21
N SER A 214 16.89 -6.03 10.36
CA SER A 214 16.34 -5.09 11.34
C SER A 214 16.49 -3.64 10.85
N TRP A 215 15.69 -2.74 11.39
CA TRP A 215 15.69 -1.33 11.05
C TRP A 215 17.07 -0.66 11.18
N PRO A 216 17.87 -0.86 12.26
CA PRO A 216 19.20 -0.24 12.34
C PRO A 216 20.14 -0.60 11.18
N VAL A 217 20.06 -1.84 10.69
CA VAL A 217 20.84 -2.30 9.53
C VAL A 217 20.30 -1.70 8.24
N ILE A 218 18.98 -1.62 8.10
CA ILE A 218 18.31 -1.02 6.93
C ILE A 218 18.63 0.48 6.86
N ARG A 219 18.49 1.20 7.96
CA ARG A 219 18.85 2.62 8.11
C ARG A 219 20.28 2.89 7.66
N LYS A 220 21.24 2.11 8.16
CA LYS A 220 22.66 2.24 7.77
C LYS A 220 22.84 2.11 6.26
N LYS A 221 22.20 1.10 5.63
CA LYS A 221 22.25 0.91 4.18
C LYS A 221 21.57 2.03 3.40
N ILE A 222 20.46 2.59 3.90
CA ILE A 222 19.78 3.72 3.25
C ILE A 222 20.73 4.91 3.08
N ILE A 223 21.48 5.21 4.14
CA ILE A 223 22.46 6.30 4.17
C ILE A 223 23.67 5.95 3.29
N GLU A 224 24.35 4.82 3.56
CA GLU A 224 25.57 4.42 2.85
C GLU A 224 25.37 4.19 1.35
N TYR A 225 24.16 3.79 0.92
CA TYR A 225 23.87 3.52 -0.48
C TYR A 225 23.23 4.72 -1.20
N ASN A 226 23.08 5.87 -0.54
CA ASN A 226 22.45 7.05 -1.12
C ASN A 226 21.08 6.71 -1.72
N VAL A 227 20.25 5.99 -0.96
CA VAL A 227 18.97 5.43 -1.44
C VAL A 227 18.00 6.52 -1.89
N LEU A 228 17.81 7.58 -1.09
CA LEU A 228 16.89 8.66 -1.48
C LEU A 228 17.37 9.44 -2.70
N PRO A 229 18.64 9.89 -2.79
CA PRO A 229 19.14 10.52 -4.02
C PRO A 229 19.04 9.60 -5.25
N TYR A 230 19.28 8.29 -5.09
CA TYR A 230 19.07 7.31 -6.16
C TYR A 230 17.61 7.28 -6.62
N ILE A 231 16.68 7.20 -5.67
CA ILE A 231 15.24 7.12 -5.92
C ILE A 231 14.76 8.39 -6.63
N ASP A 232 15.17 9.56 -6.15
CA ASP A 232 14.72 10.85 -6.68
C ASP A 232 15.20 11.06 -8.12
N LEU A 233 16.45 10.69 -8.42
CA LEU A 233 16.98 10.72 -9.78
C LEU A 233 16.24 9.76 -10.71
N HIS A 234 15.88 8.56 -10.25
CA HIS A 234 15.12 7.62 -11.07
C HIS A 234 13.67 8.02 -11.25
N SER A 235 13.03 8.59 -10.22
CA SER A 235 11.68 9.14 -10.32
C SER A 235 11.64 10.24 -11.38
N TRP A 236 12.56 11.21 -11.31
CA TRP A 236 12.72 12.22 -12.34
C TRP A 236 12.96 11.61 -13.73
N ALA A 237 13.87 10.63 -13.83
CA ALA A 237 14.20 10.01 -15.11
C ALA A 237 13.01 9.28 -15.73
N ASN A 238 12.19 8.61 -14.89
CA ASN A 238 10.97 7.93 -15.29
C ASN A 238 9.94 8.93 -15.84
N ILE A 239 9.70 10.04 -15.13
CA ILE A 239 8.73 11.07 -15.53
C ILE A 239 9.17 11.76 -16.83
N LYS A 240 10.46 12.10 -16.96
CA LYS A 240 11.01 12.70 -18.20
C LYS A 240 11.27 11.69 -19.31
N ALA A 241 10.94 10.40 -19.10
CA ALA A 241 11.21 9.31 -20.02
C ALA A 241 12.67 9.28 -20.53
N VAL A 242 13.64 9.56 -19.66
CA VAL A 242 15.09 9.54 -19.94
C VAL A 242 15.77 8.37 -19.22
N SER A 243 16.96 7.99 -19.69
CA SER A 243 17.80 6.98 -19.03
C SER A 243 19.07 7.59 -18.46
N ILE A 244 19.39 7.24 -17.21
CA ILE A 244 20.64 7.63 -16.54
C ILE A 244 21.62 6.45 -16.61
N PRO A 245 22.76 6.59 -17.31
CA PRO A 245 23.76 5.53 -17.35
C PRO A 245 24.37 5.24 -15.97
N GLY A 246 24.71 3.98 -15.70
CA GLY A 246 25.32 3.58 -14.42
C GLY A 246 26.58 4.36 -14.04
N GLY A 247 27.44 4.69 -15.02
CA GLY A 247 28.61 5.55 -14.79
C GLY A 247 28.25 6.98 -14.38
N VAL A 248 27.22 7.58 -14.99
CA VAL A 248 26.73 8.92 -14.61
C VAL A 248 26.15 8.88 -13.20
N LEU A 249 25.39 7.82 -12.89
CA LEU A 249 24.81 7.63 -11.58
C LEU A 249 25.88 7.42 -10.49
N ALA A 250 26.93 6.64 -10.78
CA ALA A 250 28.05 6.43 -9.86
C ALA A 250 28.74 7.74 -9.47
N VAL A 251 29.16 8.56 -10.44
CA VAL A 251 29.82 9.85 -10.16
C VAL A 251 28.87 10.91 -9.58
N SER A 252 27.55 10.70 -9.71
CA SER A 252 26.54 11.62 -9.18
C SER A 252 26.15 11.29 -7.75
N LEU A 253 26.11 10.01 -7.38
CA LEU A 253 25.80 9.53 -6.03
C LEU A 253 27.04 9.38 -5.14
N PHE A 254 28.20 9.06 -5.72
CA PHE A 254 29.44 8.77 -5.00
C PHE A 254 30.58 9.59 -5.62
N PRO A 255 30.61 10.92 -5.41
CA PRO A 255 31.60 11.80 -6.05
C PRO A 255 33.04 11.46 -5.65
N ASP A 256 33.24 10.89 -4.47
CA ASP A 256 34.56 10.49 -3.95
C ASP A 256 34.96 9.06 -4.36
N GLY A 257 34.10 8.34 -5.09
CA GLY A 257 34.40 7.03 -5.65
C GLY A 257 34.13 5.83 -4.71
N ASP A 258 33.39 6.03 -3.62
CA ASP A 258 33.09 4.95 -2.64
C ASP A 258 32.37 3.74 -3.23
N LYS A 259 31.62 3.94 -4.32
CA LYS A 259 30.91 2.89 -5.05
C LYS A 259 30.99 3.12 -6.55
N GLU A 260 31.24 2.04 -7.27
CA GLU A 260 31.25 2.02 -8.73
C GLU A 260 29.91 1.61 -9.33
N GLN A 261 29.76 1.76 -10.65
CA GLN A 261 28.56 1.39 -11.40
C GLN A 261 28.09 -0.07 -11.16
N PHE A 262 29.02 -1.00 -10.94
CA PHE A 262 28.69 -2.41 -10.70
C PHE A 262 28.06 -2.62 -9.33
N ALA A 263 28.56 -1.95 -8.30
CA ALA A 263 27.97 -1.98 -6.96
C ALA A 263 26.54 -1.41 -6.96
N ILE A 264 26.29 -0.38 -7.76
CA ILE A 264 24.93 0.16 -7.94
C ILE A 264 24.00 -0.90 -8.52
N ALA A 265 24.39 -1.52 -9.64
CA ALA A 265 23.53 -2.45 -10.36
C ALA A 265 23.29 -3.78 -9.60
N GLN A 266 24.31 -4.31 -8.94
CA GLN A 266 24.27 -5.65 -8.33
C GLN A 266 23.87 -5.63 -6.84
N THR A 267 24.05 -4.51 -6.14
CA THR A 267 23.83 -4.44 -4.69
C THR A 267 22.80 -3.40 -4.30
N ILE A 268 23.00 -2.15 -4.72
CA ILE A 268 22.17 -1.02 -4.27
C ILE A 268 20.76 -1.12 -4.86
N ARG A 269 20.64 -1.28 -6.18
CA ARG A 269 19.33 -1.38 -6.82
C ARG A 269 18.50 -2.57 -6.31
N PRO A 270 19.04 -3.81 -6.21
CA PRO A 270 18.30 -4.93 -5.62
C PRO A 270 17.95 -4.73 -4.14
N PHE A 271 18.71 -3.94 -3.39
CA PHE A 271 18.33 -3.55 -2.03
C PHE A 271 17.13 -2.60 -2.05
N ILE A 272 17.18 -1.55 -2.87
CA ILE A 272 16.08 -0.58 -3.02
C ILE A 272 14.81 -1.26 -3.50
N ASP A 273 14.90 -2.13 -4.51
CA ASP A 273 13.75 -2.85 -5.07
C ASP A 273 13.07 -3.75 -4.03
N ARG A 274 13.82 -4.31 -3.07
CA ARG A 274 13.25 -5.10 -1.96
C ARG A 274 12.70 -4.20 -0.85
N LEU A 275 13.42 -3.12 -0.52
CA LEU A 275 13.03 -2.14 0.50
C LEU A 275 11.70 -1.45 0.17
N MET A 276 11.56 -0.99 -1.07
CA MET A 276 10.44 -0.15 -1.53
C MET A 276 9.21 -0.96 -1.95
N THR A 277 8.89 -2.04 -1.21
CA THR A 277 7.64 -2.80 -1.33
C THR A 277 6.71 -2.44 -0.18
N TYR A 278 5.39 -2.48 -0.40
CA TYR A 278 4.41 -2.16 0.65
C TYR A 278 4.62 -3.02 1.90
N GLU A 279 4.87 -4.32 1.72
CA GLU A 279 5.08 -5.30 2.79
C GLU A 279 6.35 -5.00 3.59
N SER A 280 7.42 -4.59 2.91
CA SER A 280 8.69 -4.25 3.57
C SER A 280 8.58 -2.96 4.34
N LEU A 281 7.93 -1.94 3.78
CA LEU A 281 7.68 -0.67 4.46
C LEU A 281 6.74 -0.86 5.66
N GLU A 282 5.69 -1.68 5.54
CA GLU A 282 4.79 -2.00 6.64
C GLU A 282 5.50 -2.76 7.77
N LYS A 283 6.38 -3.73 7.44
CA LYS A 283 7.23 -4.39 8.44
C LYS A 283 8.09 -3.38 9.20
N ILE A 284 8.79 -2.51 8.49
CA ILE A 284 9.69 -1.51 9.08
C ILE A 284 8.92 -0.53 9.96
N LYS A 285 7.77 -0.03 9.48
CA LYS A 285 6.89 0.85 10.24
C LYS A 285 6.52 0.25 11.59
N ARG A 286 6.16 -1.04 11.63
CA ARG A 286 5.83 -1.76 12.86
C ARG A 286 7.02 -1.94 13.78
N GLU A 287 8.22 -2.11 13.25
CA GLU A 287 9.45 -2.20 14.05
C GLU A 287 9.77 -0.87 14.74
N ILE A 288 9.61 0.25 14.03
CA ILE A 288 9.85 1.61 14.54
C ILE A 288 8.75 2.08 15.52
N SER A 289 7.54 1.54 15.38
CA SER A 289 6.38 1.95 16.19
C SER A 289 6.27 1.21 17.54
N LYS A 290 7.15 0.24 17.79
CA LYS A 290 7.27 -0.44 19.09
C LYS A 290 8.03 0.44 20.08
#